data_AF-A0A0A0R1T4-F1
#
_entry.id   AF-A0A0A0R1T4-F1
#
_cell.length_a   1.000
_cell.length_b   1.000
_cell.length_c   1.000
_cell.angle_alpha   90.00
_cell.angle_beta   90.00
_cell.angle_gamma   90.00
#
_symmetry.space_group_name_H-M   'P 1'
#
loop_
_entity.id
_entity.type
_entity.pdbx_description
1 polymer ?
#
loop_
_entity_poly.entity_id
_entity_poly.type
_entity_poly.pdbx_seq_one_letter_code
_entity_poly.pdbx_strand_id
1 'polypeptide(L)'
;FGFGSYVLEGYGLGCTFDFMTHDTNHYLHVSLLFVSSFIVPVAIIVACFTRIAITVRKHRHELNKMRTRLTDDKDKKHKSSIRRADKAKTEFQIAKVGFQVTIFYICSWMPYSIVAVIGQYFDPGLLSPLGTVVPVIFA
;
A
#
# COMPACT_ATOMS: atom_id res chain seq x y z
N PHE A 1 -25.38 8.96 13.47
CA PHE A 1 -24.46 8.29 12.53
C PHE A 1 -24.48 6.81 12.88
N GLY A 2 -24.85 5.94 11.92
CA GLY A 2 -25.14 4.52 12.17
C GLY A 2 -24.46 3.60 11.16
N PHE A 3 -23.21 3.90 10.81
CA PHE A 3 -22.38 3.06 9.94
C PHE A 3 -21.18 2.59 10.76
N GLY A 4 -21.29 1.38 11.31
CA GLY A 4 -20.41 0.83 12.33
C GLY A 4 -20.50 1.52 13.69
N SER A 5 -19.77 0.95 14.65
CA SER A 5 -19.56 1.49 16.00
C SER A 5 -18.09 1.36 16.38
N TYR A 6 -17.67 2.14 17.38
CA TYR A 6 -16.39 1.96 18.06
C TYR A 6 -16.65 1.43 19.45
N VAL A 7 -15.91 0.40 19.84
CA VAL A 7 -16.03 -0.29 21.13
C VAL A 7 -14.66 -0.31 21.83
N LEU A 8 -14.70 -0.49 23.14
CA LEU A 8 -13.48 -0.62 23.93
C LEU A 8 -12.79 -1.94 23.55
N GLU A 9 -11.50 -1.87 23.25
CA GLU A 9 -10.70 -3.04 22.93
C GLU A 9 -10.50 -3.90 24.19
N GLY A 10 -10.34 -5.23 24.05
CA GLY A 10 -10.49 -6.20 25.15
C GLY A 10 -9.68 -5.96 26.43
N TYR A 11 -8.54 -5.25 26.38
CA TYR A 11 -7.74 -4.89 27.57
C TYR A 11 -8.07 -3.52 28.16
N GLY A 12 -8.99 -2.76 27.57
CA GLY A 12 -9.42 -1.45 28.04
C GLY A 12 -8.41 -0.32 27.84
N LEU A 13 -7.34 -0.56 27.08
CA LEU A 13 -6.25 0.40 26.85
C LEU A 13 -6.49 1.31 25.64
N GLY A 14 -7.55 1.07 24.86
CA GLY A 14 -7.90 1.83 23.67
C GLY A 14 -9.30 1.53 23.15
N CYS A 15 -9.74 2.31 22.16
CA CYS A 15 -10.99 2.10 21.43
C CYS A 15 -10.68 1.68 20.00
N THR A 16 -11.46 0.75 19.46
CA THR A 16 -11.34 0.27 18.08
C THR A 16 -12.69 0.14 17.41
N PHE A 17 -12.72 -0.04 16.09
CA PHE A 17 -13.94 -0.33 15.36
C PHE A 17 -14.50 -1.70 15.78
N ASP A 18 -15.82 -1.80 15.83
CA ASP A 18 -16.51 -3.00 16.28
C ASP A 18 -16.50 -4.07 15.18
N PHE A 19 -15.60 -5.05 15.34
CA PHE A 19 -15.48 -6.26 14.52
C PHE A 19 -15.99 -7.51 15.25
N MET A 20 -16.69 -7.34 16.37
CA MET A 20 -17.26 -8.45 17.17
C MET A 20 -18.77 -8.55 16.97
N THR A 21 -19.43 -7.46 16.59
CA THR A 21 -20.86 -7.45 16.27
C THR A 21 -21.10 -7.97 14.85
N HIS A 22 -21.86 -9.07 14.75
CA HIS A 22 -22.18 -9.75 13.50
C HIS A 22 -23.43 -9.16 12.79
N ASP A 23 -23.42 -7.85 12.54
CA ASP A 23 -24.48 -7.17 11.79
C ASP A 23 -24.01 -6.77 10.38
N THR A 24 -24.93 -6.76 9.41
CA THR A 24 -24.61 -6.42 8.00
C THR A 24 -23.92 -5.06 7.88
N ASN A 25 -24.28 -4.12 8.75
CA ASN A 25 -23.70 -2.79 8.81
C ASN A 25 -22.20 -2.83 9.21
N HIS A 26 -21.89 -3.56 10.28
CA HIS A 26 -20.52 -3.79 10.76
C HIS A 26 -19.69 -4.59 9.77
N TYR A 27 -20.27 -5.61 9.12
CA TYR A 27 -19.61 -6.34 8.04
C TYR A 27 -19.17 -5.42 6.89
N LEU A 28 -20.07 -4.54 6.44
CA LEU A 28 -19.76 -3.57 5.39
C LEU A 28 -18.72 -2.56 5.86
N HIS A 29 -18.77 -2.11 7.12
CA HIS A 29 -17.80 -1.19 7.68
C HIS A 29 -16.39 -1.81 7.75
N VAL A 30 -16.25 -3.01 8.32
CA VAL A 30 -14.98 -3.74 8.43
C VAL A 30 -14.43 -4.07 7.03
N SER A 31 -15.29 -4.52 6.11
CA SER A 31 -14.90 -4.81 4.72
C SER A 31 -14.40 -3.56 4.00
N LEU A 32 -15.10 -2.43 4.16
CA LEU A 32 -14.72 -1.17 3.54
C LEU A 32 -13.37 -0.70 4.06
N LEU A 33 -13.15 -0.75 5.38
CA LEU A 33 -11.86 -0.41 5.99
C LEU A 33 -10.73 -1.29 5.44
N PHE A 34 -10.96 -2.60 5.30
CA PHE A 34 -9.96 -3.50 4.72
C PHE A 34 -9.64 -3.16 3.26
N VAL A 35 -10.67 -2.94 2.43
CA VAL A 35 -10.48 -2.60 1.02
C VAL A 35 -9.78 -1.24 0.87
N SER A 36 -10.21 -0.22 1.61
CA SER A 36 -9.66 1.13 1.51
C SER A 36 -8.23 1.21 2.05
N SER A 37 -7.90 0.45 3.10
CA SER A 37 -6.62 0.57 3.78
C SER A 37 -5.56 -0.43 3.25
N PHE A 38 -5.97 -1.53 2.61
CA PHE A 38 -5.04 -2.52 2.06
C PHE A 38 -5.11 -2.63 0.55
N ILE A 39 -6.29 -2.93 0.00
CA ILE A 39 -6.42 -3.24 -1.44
C ILE A 39 -6.14 -2.01 -2.30
N VAL A 40 -6.73 -0.87 -1.96
CA VAL A 40 -6.55 0.37 -2.73
C VAL A 40 -5.10 0.85 -2.72
N PRO A 41 -4.40 0.97 -1.57
CA PRO A 41 -2.99 1.39 -1.54
C PRO A 41 -2.08 0.43 -2.32
N VAL A 42 -2.26 -0.88 -2.16
CA VAL A 42 -1.47 -1.88 -2.91
C VAL A 42 -1.72 -1.77 -4.42
N ALA A 43 -2.98 -1.63 -4.84
CA ALA A 43 -3.33 -1.48 -6.25
C ALA A 43 -2.72 -0.22 -6.87
N ILE A 44 -2.76 0.92 -6.16
CA ILE A 44 -2.14 2.17 -6.61
C ILE A 44 -0.63 1.98 -6.80
N ILE A 45 0.05 1.34 -5.84
CA ILE A 45 1.48 1.08 -5.91
C ILE A 45 1.83 0.21 -7.12
N VAL A 46 1.13 -0.92 -7.30
CA VAL A 46 1.37 -1.82 -8.43
C VAL A 46 1.16 -1.09 -9.76
N ALA A 47 0.10 -0.29 -9.87
CA ALA A 47 -0.17 0.51 -11.06
C ALA A 47 0.96 1.52 -11.31
N CYS A 48 1.39 2.26 -10.29
CA CYS A 48 2.50 3.22 -10.39
C CYS A 48 3.80 2.55 -10.85
N PHE A 49 4.21 1.44 -10.23
CA PHE A 49 5.43 0.72 -10.62
C PHE A 49 5.34 0.14 -12.02
N THR A 50 4.18 -0.37 -12.42
CA THR A 50 3.96 -0.88 -13.78
C THR A 50 4.14 0.24 -14.81
N ARG A 51 3.54 1.42 -14.57
CA ARG A 51 3.67 2.60 -15.44
C ARG A 51 5.11 3.11 -15.52
N ILE A 52 5.83 3.10 -14.41
CA ILE A 52 7.25 3.48 -14.36
C ILE A 52 8.09 2.48 -15.17
N ALA A 53 7.89 1.18 -14.97
CA ALA A 53 8.63 0.14 -15.69
C ALA A 53 8.42 0.23 -17.21
N ILE A 54 7.20 0.50 -17.66
CA ILE A 54 6.88 0.73 -19.07
C ILE A 54 7.61 1.97 -19.60
N THR A 55 7.60 3.07 -18.83
CA THR A 55 8.25 4.33 -19.20
C THR A 55 9.76 4.17 -19.34
N VAL A 56 10.41 3.47 -18.40
CA VAL A 56 11.85 3.20 -18.44
C VAL A 56 12.22 2.32 -19.63
N ARG A 57 11.43 1.26 -19.91
CA ARG A 57 11.63 0.41 -21.10
C ARG A 57 11.52 1.20 -22.40
N LYS A 58 10.48 2.04 -22.53
CA LYS A 58 10.30 2.92 -23.69
C LYS A 58 11.45 3.91 -23.84
N HIS A 59 11.89 4.53 -22.75
CA HIS A 59 12.98 5.50 -22.78
C HIS A 59 14.33 4.85 -23.15
N ARG A 60 14.61 3.63 -22.67
CA ARG A 60 15.79 2.85 -23.09
C ARG A 60 15.74 2.47 -24.56
N HIS A 61 14.58 2.05 -25.06
CA HIS A 61 14.40 1.70 -26.47
C HIS A 61 14.68 2.91 -27.38
N GLU A 62 14.10 4.06 -27.06
CA GLU A 62 14.31 5.30 -27.82
C GLU A 62 15.78 5.76 -27.80
N LEU A 63 16.45 5.67 -26.65
CA LEU A 63 17.88 5.99 -26.55
C LEU A 63 18.75 5.05 -27.38
N ASN A 64 18.45 3.74 -27.39
CA ASN A 64 19.19 2.76 -28.20
C ASN A 64 19.02 3.00 -29.71
N LYS A 65 17.81 3.40 -30.14
CA LYS A 65 17.50 3.72 -31.55
C LYS A 65 18.14 5.04 -32.00
N MET A 66 18.29 6.00 -31.10
CA MET A 66 18.91 7.29 -31.40
C MET A 66 20.44 7.27 -31.32
N ARG A 67 21.05 6.31 -30.61
CA ARG A 67 22.52 6.14 -30.53
C ARG A 67 23.20 5.93 -31.89
N THR A 68 22.49 5.42 -32.89
CA THR A 68 23.01 5.18 -34.24
C THR A 68 22.93 6.39 -35.17
N ARG A 69 22.31 7.51 -34.76
CA ARG A 69 22.13 8.70 -35.60
C ARG A 69 22.76 9.93 -34.95
N LEU A 70 23.94 10.27 -35.46
CA LEU A 70 24.51 11.64 -35.58
C LEU A 70 25.24 12.22 -34.35
N THR A 71 26.32 12.91 -34.69
CA THR A 71 27.44 13.35 -33.84
C THR A 71 27.42 14.82 -33.44
N ASP A 72 26.40 15.60 -33.83
CA ASP A 72 26.40 17.07 -33.63
C ASP A 72 25.20 17.60 -32.81
N ASP A 73 24.01 16.97 -32.90
CA ASP A 73 22.83 17.27 -32.03
C ASP A 73 22.97 16.66 -30.61
N LYS A 74 24.16 16.11 -30.30
CA LYS A 74 24.43 15.40 -29.05
C LYS A 74 24.34 16.33 -27.85
N ASP A 75 24.84 17.55 -27.88
CA ASP A 75 24.91 18.39 -26.65
C ASP A 75 23.52 18.82 -26.13
N LYS A 76 22.63 19.30 -27.00
CA LYS A 76 21.27 19.74 -26.61
C LYS A 76 20.39 18.54 -26.22
N LYS A 77 20.51 17.43 -26.95
CA LYS A 77 19.75 16.20 -26.69
C LYS A 77 20.28 15.43 -25.48
N HIS A 78 21.58 15.45 -25.24
CA HIS A 78 22.23 14.89 -24.06
C HIS A 78 21.77 15.62 -22.82
N LYS A 79 21.80 16.96 -22.82
CA LYS A 79 21.36 17.78 -21.68
C LYS A 79 19.87 17.58 -21.35
N SER A 80 19.00 17.46 -22.36
CA SER A 80 17.58 17.14 -22.14
C SER A 80 17.33 15.69 -21.70
N SER A 81 18.11 14.72 -22.21
CA SER A 81 18.04 13.32 -21.78
C SER A 81 18.52 13.11 -20.34
N ILE A 82 19.61 13.78 -19.93
CA ILE A 82 20.11 13.77 -18.54
C ILE A 82 19.04 14.34 -17.62
N ARG A 83 18.49 15.52 -17.94
CA ARG A 83 17.46 16.16 -17.12
C ARG A 83 16.20 15.28 -16.99
N ARG A 84 15.83 14.54 -18.04
CA ARG A 84 14.70 13.59 -18.01
C ARG A 84 15.02 12.32 -17.22
N ALA A 85 16.25 11.82 -17.31
CA ALA A 85 16.73 10.70 -16.50
C ALA A 85 16.79 11.07 -15.01
N ASP A 86 17.25 12.28 -14.67
CA ASP A 86 17.27 12.80 -13.30
C ASP A 86 15.85 12.93 -12.74
N LYS A 87 14.91 13.52 -13.51
CA LYS A 87 13.50 13.60 -13.10
C LYS A 87 12.90 12.21 -12.85
N ALA A 88 13.14 11.27 -13.75
CA ALA A 88 12.66 9.88 -13.60
C ALA A 88 13.30 9.16 -12.41
N LYS A 89 14.57 9.44 -12.12
CA LYS A 89 15.27 8.92 -10.93
C LYS A 89 14.64 9.46 -9.64
N THR A 90 14.36 10.76 -9.57
CA THR A 90 13.69 11.37 -8.42
C THR A 90 12.27 10.81 -8.23
N GLU A 91 11.49 10.71 -9.31
CA GLU A 91 10.15 10.09 -9.26
C GLU A 91 10.22 8.63 -8.79
N PHE A 92 11.22 7.87 -9.24
CA PHE A 92 11.46 6.50 -8.77
C PHE A 92 11.86 6.44 -7.29
N GLN A 93 12.69 7.36 -6.82
CA GLN A 93 13.06 7.43 -5.41
C GLN A 93 11.83 7.69 -4.53
N ILE A 94 10.95 8.61 -4.93
CA ILE A 94 9.69 8.89 -4.23
C ILE A 94 8.79 7.64 -4.23
N ALA A 95 8.61 6.99 -5.38
CA ALA A 95 7.82 5.76 -5.48
C ALA A 95 8.39 4.62 -4.63
N LYS A 96 9.73 4.48 -4.57
CA LYS A 96 10.41 3.50 -3.73
C LYS A 96 10.19 3.78 -2.23
N VAL A 97 10.28 5.03 -1.81
CA VAL A 97 10.00 5.42 -0.42
C VAL A 97 8.54 5.12 -0.08
N GLY A 98 7.60 5.50 -0.96
CA GLY A 98 6.18 5.17 -0.79
C GLY A 98 5.94 3.67 -0.66
N PHE A 99 6.56 2.85 -1.50
CA PHE A 99 6.50 1.39 -1.40
C PHE A 99 6.99 0.86 -0.06
N GLN A 100 8.14 1.35 0.41
CA GLN A 100 8.72 0.92 1.67
C GLN A 100 7.81 1.28 2.86
N VAL A 101 7.26 2.50 2.86
CA VAL A 101 6.30 2.95 3.88
C VAL A 101 5.05 2.08 3.87
N THR A 102 4.51 1.75 2.69
CA THR A 102 3.35 0.87 2.59
C THR A 102 3.63 -0.56 3.04
N ILE A 103 4.81 -1.12 2.76
CA ILE A 103 5.19 -2.42 3.32
C ILE A 103 5.19 -2.37 4.84
N PHE A 104 5.83 -1.35 5.44
CA PHE A 104 5.86 -1.23 6.90
C PHE A 104 4.46 -1.06 7.49
N TYR A 105 3.61 -0.24 6.86
CA TYR A 105 2.21 -0.08 7.22
C TYR A 105 1.43 -1.40 7.14
N ILE A 106 1.64 -2.20 6.09
CA ILE A 106 1.00 -3.50 5.97
C ILE A 106 1.53 -4.43 7.07
N CYS A 107 2.84 -4.51 7.30
CA CYS A 107 3.40 -5.37 8.34
C CYS A 107 2.92 -5.01 9.75
N SER A 108 2.72 -3.72 10.05
CA SER A 108 2.21 -3.26 11.34
C SER A 108 0.72 -3.58 11.51
N TRP A 109 -0.09 -3.30 10.48
CA TRP A 109 -1.56 -3.40 10.58
C TRP A 109 -2.14 -4.76 10.12
N MET A 110 -1.37 -5.58 9.42
CA MET A 110 -1.83 -6.89 8.91
C MET A 110 -2.20 -7.85 10.04
N PRO A 111 -1.40 -8.02 11.12
CA PRO A 111 -1.80 -8.85 12.25
C PRO A 111 -3.15 -8.40 12.84
N TYR A 112 -3.37 -7.08 12.94
CA TYR A 112 -4.60 -6.51 13.48
C TYR A 112 -5.80 -6.78 12.58
N SER A 113 -5.60 -6.58 11.29
CA SER A 113 -6.63 -6.79 10.28
C SER A 113 -7.01 -8.26 10.14
N ILE A 114 -6.05 -9.17 10.30
CA ILE A 114 -6.32 -10.61 10.36
C ILE A 114 -7.21 -10.94 11.57
N VAL A 115 -6.89 -10.42 12.76
CA VAL A 115 -7.73 -10.63 13.96
C VAL A 115 -9.12 -10.06 13.77
N ALA A 116 -9.25 -8.86 13.21
CA ALA A 116 -10.55 -8.24 12.95
C ALA A 116 -11.39 -9.04 11.94
N VAL A 117 -10.78 -9.55 10.86
CA VAL A 117 -11.47 -10.41 9.89
C VAL A 117 -11.83 -11.76 10.50
N ILE A 118 -10.97 -12.35 11.33
CA ILE A 118 -11.29 -13.59 12.05
C ILE A 118 -12.45 -13.36 13.01
N GLY A 119 -12.45 -12.29 13.82
CA GLY A 119 -13.55 -11.97 14.73
C GLY A 119 -14.88 -11.74 14.01
N GLN A 120 -14.84 -11.15 12.81
CA GLN A 120 -16.05 -10.82 12.06
C GLN A 120 -16.61 -12.01 11.26
N TYR A 121 -15.75 -12.88 10.69
CA TYR A 121 -16.17 -13.96 9.78
C TYR A 121 -16.03 -15.37 10.35
N PHE A 122 -15.25 -15.56 11.42
CA PHE A 122 -14.98 -16.86 12.04
C PHE A 122 -15.37 -16.86 13.51
N ASP A 123 -15.55 -18.05 14.08
CA ASP A 123 -16.02 -18.22 15.46
C ASP A 123 -15.04 -17.56 16.47
N PRO A 124 -15.47 -16.61 17.31
CA PRO A 124 -14.62 -15.91 18.27
C PRO A 124 -13.89 -16.84 19.26
N GLY A 125 -14.39 -18.08 19.44
CA GLY A 125 -13.77 -19.10 20.28
C GLY A 125 -12.42 -19.64 19.79
N LEU A 126 -12.03 -19.35 18.54
CA LEU A 126 -10.73 -19.76 17.98
C LEU A 126 -9.60 -18.73 18.25
N LEU A 127 -9.95 -17.55 18.77
CA LEU A 127 -9.00 -16.50 19.15
C LEU A 127 -8.33 -16.88 20.48
N SER A 128 -7.23 -17.64 20.38
CA SER A 128 -6.35 -17.85 21.53
C SER A 128 -5.83 -16.50 22.06
N PRO A 129 -5.80 -16.27 23.38
CA PRO A 129 -5.44 -14.98 23.98
C PRO A 129 -4.03 -14.47 23.65
N LEU A 130 -3.19 -15.28 23.01
CA LEU A 130 -1.88 -14.89 22.49
C LEU A 130 -1.95 -14.31 21.06
N GLY A 131 -2.94 -14.71 20.25
CA GLY A 131 -3.13 -14.20 18.89
C GLY A 131 -3.64 -12.77 18.82
N THR A 132 -4.27 -12.28 19.90
CA THR A 132 -4.76 -10.90 20.04
C THR A 132 -3.70 -9.92 20.57
N VAL A 133 -2.65 -10.39 21.25
CA VAL A 133 -1.61 -9.53 21.85
C VAL A 133 -0.48 -9.22 20.87
N VAL A 134 -0.10 -10.17 20.00
CA VAL A 134 0.98 -9.97 19.01
C VAL A 134 0.67 -8.81 18.03
N PRO A 135 -0.55 -8.64 17.52
CA PRO A 135 -0.90 -7.51 16.66
C PRO A 135 -0.78 -6.14 17.31
N VAL A 136 -1.11 -6.03 18.60
CA VAL A 136 -1.14 -4.75 19.34
C VAL A 136 0.26 -4.19 19.57
N ILE A 137 1.29 -5.05 19.59
CA ILE A 137 2.68 -4.63 19.76
C ILE A 137 3.26 -4.02 18.47
N PHE A 138 2.72 -4.39 17.31
CA PHE A 138 3.23 -3.97 16.01
C PHE A 138 2.37 -2.92 15.30
N ALA A 139 1.12 -2.70 15.70
CA ALA A 139 0.26 -1.61 15.23
C ALA A 139 0.72 -0.25 15.79
#